data_AF-A0A914N5T8-F1
#
_entry.id   AF-A0A914N5T8-F1
#
_cell.length_a   1.000
_cell.length_b   1.000
_cell.length_c   1.000
_cell.angle_alpha   90.00
_cell.angle_beta   90.00
_cell.angle_gamma   90.00
#
_symmetry.space_group_name_H-M   'P 1'
#
loop_
_entity.id
_entity.type
_entity.pdbx_description
1 polymer ?
#
loop_
_entity_poly.entity_id
_entity_poly.type
_entity_poly.pdbx_seq_one_letter_code
_entity_poly.pdbx_strand_id
1 'polypeptide(L)'
;MSEGSTNSDFDLVQIVDKNDFDIQTKLDNLLIEFNEEKEKNVKLEEKNNFLEKQMNEMNGKMGELTIKFEHLTKNCKRACFVQIKNEWVEATEDCCANKCLEEINTENTKCVKGNGFVKLLDDENIKYINCEGKGRNKYARVYAESDFGKPEEDCTNYSFFYFEIKGKKEGEINGYNNWLSISLKNDNKDSISLVAEDGIIENEEDEVFRLDNFCWKDGDIFGCGVVYPPTEKMPEKLPY
;
A
#
# COMPACT_ATOMS: atom_id res chain seq x y z
N MET A 1 88.81 53.69 71.49
CA MET A 1 88.04 53.63 70.23
C MET A 1 87.68 52.19 69.96
N SER A 2 86.42 51.80 70.18
CA SER A 2 85.59 51.06 69.21
C SER A 2 84.27 50.72 69.91
N GLU A 3 83.25 51.47 69.55
CA GLU A 3 81.85 51.14 69.79
C GLU A 3 81.51 49.84 69.03
N GLY A 4 80.75 48.95 69.65
CA GLY A 4 80.28 47.70 69.07
C GLY A 4 78.81 47.50 69.42
N SER A 5 77.96 48.02 68.53
CA SER A 5 76.51 48.12 68.61
C SER A 5 75.79 46.81 68.93
N THR A 6 74.87 46.90 69.88
CA THR A 6 73.69 46.04 70.06
C THR A 6 72.78 46.08 68.83
N ASN A 7 72.26 44.93 68.37
CA ASN A 7 70.94 44.71 67.76
C ASN A 7 70.90 43.36 67.03
N SER A 8 70.41 42.29 67.67
CA SER A 8 70.12 41.02 66.97
C SER A 8 68.73 40.42 67.28
N ASP A 9 67.99 40.95 68.26
CA ASP A 9 66.70 40.36 68.67
C ASP A 9 65.47 40.99 68.00
N PHE A 10 65.63 42.11 67.26
CA PHE A 10 64.50 42.81 66.62
C PHE A 10 64.14 42.25 65.23
N ASP A 11 65.08 41.60 64.54
CA ASP A 11 64.83 41.04 63.19
C ASP A 11 64.09 39.69 63.22
N LEU A 12 64.15 38.94 64.32
CA LEU A 12 63.44 37.66 64.47
C LEU A 12 61.94 37.82 64.71
N VAL A 13 61.51 38.89 65.39
CA VAL A 13 60.09 39.16 65.68
C VAL A 13 59.33 39.55 64.39
N GLN A 14 59.97 40.29 63.48
CA GLN A 14 59.33 40.69 62.21
C GLN A 14 59.14 39.55 61.22
N ILE A 15 59.93 38.46 61.32
CA ILE A 15 59.81 37.30 60.43
C ILE A 15 58.63 36.40 60.84
N VAL A 16 58.35 36.32 62.14
CA VAL A 16 57.21 35.53 62.67
C VAL A 16 55.87 36.19 62.32
N ASP A 17 55.75 37.51 62.50
CA ASP A 17 54.51 38.25 62.19
C ASP A 17 54.16 38.26 60.69
N LYS A 18 55.17 38.24 59.80
CA LYS A 18 54.95 38.21 58.35
C LYS A 18 54.43 36.86 57.85
N ASN A 19 54.85 35.77 58.47
CA ASN A 19 54.43 34.42 58.08
C ASN A 19 52.97 34.14 58.50
N ASP A 20 52.55 34.61 59.68
CA ASP A 20 51.17 34.44 60.14
C ASP A 20 50.16 35.18 59.25
N PHE A 21 50.51 36.39 58.79
CA PHE A 21 49.64 37.14 57.88
C PHE A 21 49.48 36.46 56.50
N ASP A 22 50.54 35.86 55.97
CA ASP A 22 50.51 35.14 54.68
C ASP A 22 49.73 33.81 54.79
N ILE A 23 49.81 33.13 55.93
CA ILE A 23 49.00 31.93 56.22
C ILE A 23 47.53 32.31 56.32
N GLN A 24 47.19 33.37 57.06
CA GLN A 24 45.80 33.82 57.22
C GLN A 24 45.17 34.16 55.87
N THR A 25 45.90 34.90 55.02
CA THR A 25 45.44 35.28 53.68
C THR A 25 45.19 34.06 52.79
N LYS A 26 46.06 33.04 52.84
CA LYS A 26 45.86 31.77 52.10
C LYS A 26 44.64 31.02 52.61
N LEU A 27 44.41 31.01 53.92
CA LEU A 27 43.27 30.33 54.53
C LEU A 27 41.95 31.01 54.15
N ASP A 28 41.91 32.34 54.13
CA ASP A 28 40.75 33.10 53.70
C ASP A 28 40.44 32.87 52.20
N ASN A 29 41.45 32.83 51.34
CA ASN A 29 41.28 32.52 49.92
C ASN A 29 40.75 31.08 49.70
N LEU A 30 41.28 30.10 50.42
CA LEU A 30 40.79 28.72 50.37
C LEU A 30 39.33 28.61 50.84
N LEU A 31 38.93 29.40 51.84
CA LEU A 31 37.55 29.45 52.32
C LEU A 31 36.61 30.05 51.26
N ILE A 32 37.05 31.08 50.53
CA ILE A 32 36.31 31.66 49.41
C ILE A 32 36.14 30.62 48.30
N GLU A 33 37.23 29.99 47.85
CA GLU A 33 37.20 28.95 46.81
C GLU A 33 36.28 27.79 47.21
N PHE A 34 36.35 27.33 48.47
CA PHE A 34 35.48 26.28 48.99
C PHE A 34 33.99 26.66 48.93
N ASN A 35 33.66 27.91 49.28
CA ASN A 35 32.28 28.40 49.22
C ASN A 35 31.78 28.53 47.77
N GLU A 36 32.62 28.99 46.85
CA GLU A 36 32.28 29.04 45.42
C GLU A 36 32.05 27.63 44.84
N GLU A 37 32.88 26.66 45.20
CA GLU A 37 32.75 25.27 44.77
C GLU A 37 31.47 24.64 45.33
N LYS A 38 31.15 24.95 46.60
CA LYS A 38 29.90 24.52 47.23
C LYS A 38 28.67 25.08 46.52
N GLU A 39 28.68 26.35 46.13
CA GLU A 39 27.59 26.96 45.37
C GLU A 39 27.44 26.35 43.96
N LYS A 40 28.57 26.08 43.28
CA LYS A 40 28.58 25.36 42.00
C LYS A 40 27.96 23.96 42.14
N ASN A 41 28.26 23.23 43.21
CA ASN A 41 27.68 21.90 43.46
C ASN A 41 26.17 21.95 43.67
N VAL A 42 25.65 22.93 44.42
CA VAL A 42 24.19 23.09 44.60
C VAL A 42 23.51 23.35 43.26
N LYS A 43 24.06 24.25 42.43
CA LYS A 43 23.53 24.52 41.07
C LYS A 43 23.55 23.29 40.17
N LEU A 44 24.59 22.44 40.30
CA LEU A 44 24.71 21.20 39.53
C LEU A 44 23.64 20.18 39.95
N GLU A 45 23.38 20.05 41.25
CA GLU A 45 22.37 19.15 41.81
C GLU A 45 20.95 19.56 41.39
N GLU A 46 20.64 20.86 41.42
CA GLU A 46 19.37 21.39 40.91
C GLU A 46 19.17 21.09 39.42
N LYS A 47 20.23 21.26 38.61
CA LYS A 47 20.20 20.95 37.18
C LYS A 47 20.00 19.46 36.91
N ASN A 48 20.63 18.59 37.69
CA ASN A 48 20.47 17.14 37.57
C ASN A 48 19.03 16.71 37.90
N ASN A 49 18.47 17.22 39.00
CA ASN A 49 17.08 16.96 39.38
C ASN A 49 16.08 17.42 38.30
N PHE A 50 16.34 18.58 37.68
CA PHE A 50 15.54 19.08 36.57
C PHE A 50 15.61 18.16 35.34
N LEU A 51 16.81 17.70 34.96
CA LEU A 51 17.01 16.79 33.83
C LEU A 51 16.36 15.43 34.07
N GLU A 52 16.47 14.87 35.27
CA GLU A 52 15.84 13.60 35.64
C GLU A 52 14.31 13.67 35.53
N LYS A 53 13.71 14.79 35.97
CA LYS A 53 12.28 15.05 35.79
C LYS A 53 11.88 15.09 34.31
N GLN A 54 12.64 15.79 33.46
CA GLN A 54 12.36 15.83 32.02
C GLN A 54 12.47 14.44 31.37
N MET A 55 13.47 13.64 31.76
CA MET A 55 13.67 12.30 31.24
C MET A 55 12.51 11.37 31.60
N ASN A 56 12.02 11.46 32.84
CA ASN A 56 10.86 10.70 33.30
C ASN A 56 9.56 11.10 32.56
N GLU A 57 9.33 12.39 32.34
CA GLU A 57 8.19 12.87 31.54
C GLU A 57 8.27 12.40 30.07
N MET A 58 9.47 12.39 29.49
CA MET A 58 9.70 11.93 28.12
C MET A 58 9.46 10.42 27.97
N ASN A 59 9.95 9.63 28.92
CA ASN A 59 9.73 8.18 28.96
C ASN A 59 8.23 7.84 29.07
N GLY A 60 7.48 8.60 29.88
CA GLY A 60 6.02 8.47 29.95
C GLY A 60 5.33 8.69 28.60
N LYS A 61 5.68 9.79 27.90
CA LYS A 61 5.14 10.08 26.56
C LYS A 61 5.52 9.03 25.52
N MET A 62 6.74 8.50 25.57
CA MET A 62 7.23 7.45 24.68
C MET A 62 6.41 6.15 24.85
N GLY A 63 6.10 5.78 26.10
CA GLY A 63 5.24 4.63 26.40
C GLY A 63 3.82 4.80 25.85
N GLU A 64 3.21 5.97 26.05
CA GLU A 64 1.87 6.27 25.52
C GLU A 64 1.85 6.22 23.98
N LEU A 65 2.89 6.75 23.33
CA LEU A 65 3.01 6.74 21.87
C LEU A 65 3.15 5.30 21.34
N THR A 66 3.92 4.46 22.02
CA THR A 66 4.11 3.04 21.66
C THR A 66 2.77 2.29 21.70
N ILE A 67 1.98 2.48 22.77
CA ILE A 67 0.65 1.87 22.90
C ILE A 67 -0.29 2.35 21.78
N LYS A 68 -0.29 3.65 21.47
CA LYS A 68 -1.08 4.20 20.34
C LYS A 68 -0.66 3.60 19.01
N PHE A 69 0.64 3.43 18.78
CA PHE A 69 1.17 2.84 17.55
C PHE A 69 0.79 1.36 17.42
N GLU A 70 0.90 0.56 18.48
CA GLU A 70 0.45 -0.84 18.47
C GLU A 70 -1.05 -0.95 18.19
N HIS A 71 -1.86 -0.07 18.78
CA HIS A 71 -3.30 -0.02 18.53
C HIS A 71 -3.62 0.34 17.07
N LEU A 72 -2.95 1.34 16.52
CA LEU A 72 -3.06 1.69 15.09
C LEU A 72 -2.64 0.52 14.20
N THR A 73 -1.54 -0.17 14.52
CA THR A 73 -1.04 -1.30 13.72
C THR A 73 -2.01 -2.48 13.73
N LYS A 74 -2.68 -2.75 14.87
CA LYS A 74 -3.73 -3.77 14.96
C LYS A 74 -5.00 -3.38 14.18
N ASN A 75 -5.31 -2.09 14.10
CA ASN A 75 -6.52 -1.59 13.43
C ASN A 75 -6.29 -1.23 11.95
N CYS A 76 -5.04 -1.11 11.51
CA CYS A 76 -4.70 -0.83 10.13
C CYS A 76 -4.86 -2.13 9.33
N LYS A 77 -6.07 -2.34 8.78
CA LYS A 77 -6.35 -3.38 7.80
C LYS A 77 -5.31 -3.24 6.68
N ARG A 78 -4.34 -4.17 6.63
CA ARG A 78 -3.33 -4.19 5.58
C ARG A 78 -4.04 -4.62 4.30
N ALA A 79 -4.31 -3.67 3.41
CA ALA A 79 -4.69 -4.00 2.05
C ALA A 79 -3.45 -4.57 1.35
N CYS A 80 -3.45 -5.87 1.09
CA CYS A 80 -2.42 -6.52 0.30
C CYS A 80 -2.86 -6.50 -1.16
N PHE A 81 -2.13 -5.78 -2.00
CA PHE A 81 -2.36 -5.78 -3.44
C PHE A 81 -1.40 -6.78 -4.08
N VAL A 82 -1.96 -7.83 -4.67
CA VAL A 82 -1.20 -8.78 -5.49
C VAL A 82 -1.64 -8.58 -6.93
N GLN A 83 -0.72 -8.15 -7.77
CA GLN A 83 -0.96 -8.10 -9.21
C GLN A 83 -0.58 -9.44 -9.81
N ILE A 84 -1.56 -10.11 -10.42
CA ILE A 84 -1.34 -11.34 -11.19
C ILE A 84 -1.48 -10.95 -12.65
N LYS A 85 -0.45 -11.23 -13.46
CA LYS A 85 -0.57 -11.11 -14.91
C LYS A 85 -1.43 -12.25 -15.40
N ASN A 86 -2.43 -11.93 -16.22
CA ASN A 86 -3.39 -12.90 -16.74
C ASN A 86 -3.21 -13.01 -18.24
N GLU A 87 -3.20 -14.23 -18.76
CA GLU A 87 -3.09 -14.54 -20.18
C GLU A 87 -4.44 -15.05 -20.71
N TRP A 88 -4.62 -15.12 -22.03
CA TRP A 88 -5.84 -15.67 -22.64
C TRP A 88 -5.68 -17.17 -22.96
N VAL A 89 -6.43 -18.05 -22.30
CA VAL A 89 -6.25 -19.52 -22.44
C VAL A 89 -7.06 -20.13 -23.57
N GLU A 90 -8.32 -19.76 -23.68
CA GLU A 90 -9.23 -20.45 -24.59
C GLU A 90 -10.22 -19.51 -25.25
N ALA A 91 -10.39 -19.70 -26.56
CA ALA A 91 -11.54 -19.19 -27.27
C ALA A 91 -12.44 -20.38 -27.59
N THR A 92 -13.63 -20.43 -27.00
CA THR A 92 -14.60 -21.51 -27.23
C THR A 92 -15.79 -21.02 -28.05
N GLU A 93 -16.16 -21.78 -29.07
CA GLU A 93 -17.52 -22.06 -29.54
C GLU A 93 -17.38 -23.07 -30.72
N ASP A 94 -18.39 -23.91 -30.96
CA ASP A 94 -18.39 -25.01 -31.95
C ASP A 94 -17.72 -24.61 -33.27
N CYS A 95 -16.99 -25.53 -33.97
CA CYS A 95 -16.23 -25.26 -35.24
C CYS A 95 -16.81 -25.90 -36.55
N CYS A 96 -16.55 -25.19 -37.68
CA CYS A 96 -16.96 -25.17 -39.10
C CYS A 96 -17.88 -26.24 -39.74
N ALA A 97 -18.82 -25.76 -40.59
CA ALA A 97 -19.54 -26.56 -41.60
C ALA A 97 -19.09 -26.21 -43.04
N ASN A 98 -18.38 -25.09 -43.25
CA ASN A 98 -17.92 -24.64 -44.56
C ASN A 98 -16.53 -23.97 -44.49
N LYS A 99 -15.82 -24.00 -45.63
CA LYS A 99 -14.39 -23.69 -45.92
C LYS A 99 -13.83 -22.30 -45.51
N CYS A 100 -14.06 -21.79 -44.31
CA CYS A 100 -13.37 -20.56 -43.86
C CYS A 100 -11.89 -20.78 -43.46
N LEU A 101 -11.36 -22.01 -43.59
CA LEU A 101 -10.20 -22.47 -42.81
C LEU A 101 -9.02 -23.07 -43.57
N GLU A 102 -9.07 -23.22 -44.90
CA GLU A 102 -7.93 -23.83 -45.60
C GLU A 102 -6.65 -22.94 -45.56
N GLU A 103 -6.75 -21.66 -45.18
CA GLU A 103 -5.61 -20.71 -45.26
C GLU A 103 -5.17 -20.03 -43.93
N ILE A 104 -5.92 -20.14 -42.82
CA ILE A 104 -5.72 -19.26 -41.62
C ILE A 104 -5.33 -20.02 -40.34
N ASN A 105 -5.16 -21.35 -40.39
CA ASN A 105 -4.67 -22.14 -39.24
C ASN A 105 -3.21 -21.77 -38.91
N THR A 106 -3.05 -20.77 -38.05
CA THR A 106 -1.80 -20.37 -37.41
C THR A 106 -1.93 -20.63 -35.91
N GLU A 107 -0.81 -20.79 -35.22
CA GLU A 107 -0.73 -21.19 -33.80
C GLU A 107 -1.60 -20.33 -32.86
N ASN A 108 -1.84 -19.06 -33.22
CA ASN A 108 -2.54 -18.06 -32.39
C ASN A 108 -3.95 -17.69 -32.89
N THR A 109 -4.52 -18.46 -33.81
CA THR A 109 -5.87 -18.20 -34.35
C THR A 109 -6.80 -19.36 -34.07
N LYS A 110 -7.88 -19.12 -33.30
CA LYS A 110 -8.93 -20.10 -33.06
C LYS A 110 -10.17 -19.74 -33.90
N CYS A 111 -10.56 -20.64 -34.80
CA CYS A 111 -11.73 -20.46 -35.66
C CYS A 111 -13.02 -20.90 -34.96
N VAL A 112 -14.11 -20.17 -35.19
CA VAL A 112 -15.45 -20.46 -34.67
C VAL A 112 -16.41 -20.82 -35.84
N LYS A 113 -17.27 -21.85 -35.71
CA LYS A 113 -18.06 -22.50 -36.80
C LYS A 113 -18.94 -21.55 -37.57
N GLY A 114 -18.53 -21.31 -38.81
CA GLY A 114 -19.31 -20.50 -39.75
C GLY A 114 -19.31 -19.02 -39.40
N ASN A 115 -18.32 -18.58 -38.61
CA ASN A 115 -18.19 -17.25 -38.02
C ASN A 115 -16.91 -16.55 -38.51
N GLY A 116 -16.69 -15.32 -38.05
CA GLY A 116 -15.35 -14.73 -37.96
C GLY A 116 -14.43 -15.55 -37.04
N PHE A 117 -13.19 -15.10 -36.84
CA PHE A 117 -12.21 -15.76 -35.98
C PHE A 117 -11.62 -14.80 -34.96
N VAL A 118 -11.26 -15.31 -33.78
CA VAL A 118 -10.50 -14.55 -32.79
C VAL A 118 -9.03 -14.83 -33.01
N LYS A 119 -8.27 -13.75 -33.17
CA LYS A 119 -6.81 -13.78 -33.23
C LYS A 119 -6.27 -13.28 -31.89
N LEU A 120 -5.51 -14.14 -31.21
CA LEU A 120 -4.65 -13.71 -30.12
C LEU A 120 -3.45 -13.00 -30.77
N LEU A 121 -3.29 -11.70 -30.49
CA LEU A 121 -2.17 -10.92 -31.02
C LEU A 121 -0.91 -11.15 -30.18
N ASP A 122 -1.10 -11.21 -28.86
CA ASP A 122 -0.16 -11.58 -27.82
C ASP A 122 -0.95 -12.06 -26.58
N ASP A 123 -0.26 -12.25 -25.45
CA ASP A 123 -0.84 -12.78 -24.22
C ASP A 123 -1.88 -11.84 -23.57
N GLU A 124 -1.87 -10.55 -23.91
CA GLU A 124 -2.73 -9.51 -23.32
C GLU A 124 -3.79 -8.99 -24.31
N ASN A 125 -3.57 -9.11 -25.62
CA ASN A 125 -4.37 -8.47 -26.66
C ASN A 125 -5.08 -9.47 -27.57
N ILE A 126 -6.39 -9.31 -27.70
CA ILE A 126 -7.24 -10.11 -28.60
C ILE A 126 -7.90 -9.24 -29.66
N LYS A 127 -8.14 -9.82 -30.82
CA LYS A 127 -8.87 -9.18 -31.91
C LYS A 127 -9.89 -10.12 -32.53
N TYR A 128 -11.14 -9.69 -32.60
CA TYR A 128 -12.15 -10.35 -33.43
C TYR A 128 -11.96 -9.92 -34.89
N ILE A 129 -11.94 -10.89 -35.79
CA ILE A 129 -11.80 -10.66 -37.23
C ILE A 129 -13.06 -11.19 -37.92
N ASN A 130 -13.76 -10.29 -38.61
CA ASN A 130 -14.98 -10.60 -39.34
C ASN A 130 -14.73 -11.64 -40.45
N CYS A 131 -15.75 -12.44 -40.76
CA CYS A 131 -15.73 -13.33 -41.91
C CYS A 131 -15.92 -12.52 -43.20
N GLU A 132 -14.93 -12.50 -44.07
CA GLU A 132 -15.04 -11.93 -45.42
C GLU A 132 -15.53 -13.02 -46.39
N GLY A 133 -16.78 -12.98 -46.84
CA GLY A 133 -17.32 -13.94 -47.82
C GLY A 133 -18.76 -14.43 -47.55
N LYS A 134 -19.04 -15.71 -47.86
CA LYS A 134 -20.40 -16.32 -47.74
C LYS A 134 -20.79 -16.73 -46.30
N GLY A 135 -19.96 -16.42 -45.31
CA GLY A 135 -20.21 -16.73 -43.89
C GLY A 135 -21.08 -15.68 -43.19
N ARG A 136 -21.40 -15.90 -41.92
CA ARG A 136 -22.08 -14.92 -41.05
C ARG A 136 -21.27 -14.72 -39.78
N ASN A 137 -21.05 -13.50 -39.32
CA ASN A 137 -20.43 -13.27 -38.02
C ASN A 137 -21.34 -13.82 -36.89
N LYS A 138 -20.75 -14.39 -35.85
CA LYS A 138 -21.41 -14.70 -34.58
C LYS A 138 -20.48 -14.35 -33.43
N TYR A 139 -21.02 -14.45 -32.21
CA TYR A 139 -20.26 -14.27 -30.99
C TYR A 139 -19.03 -15.19 -30.92
N ALA A 140 -18.02 -14.71 -30.19
CA ALA A 140 -16.89 -15.49 -29.77
C ALA A 140 -16.66 -15.22 -28.29
N ARG A 141 -16.30 -16.25 -27.55
CA ARG A 141 -16.01 -16.16 -26.11
C ARG A 141 -14.55 -16.42 -25.91
N VAL A 142 -13.90 -15.57 -25.12
CA VAL A 142 -12.51 -15.74 -24.72
C VAL A 142 -12.47 -15.78 -23.20
N TYR A 143 -11.72 -16.73 -22.65
CA TYR A 143 -11.52 -16.87 -21.22
C TYR A 143 -10.08 -16.53 -20.84
N ALA A 144 -9.97 -15.86 -19.70
CA ALA A 144 -8.71 -15.68 -19.00
C ALA A 144 -8.14 -17.04 -18.54
N GLU A 145 -6.81 -17.11 -18.39
CA GLU A 145 -6.10 -18.26 -17.83
C GLU A 145 -6.36 -18.43 -16.34
N SER A 146 -6.26 -17.33 -15.61
CA SER A 146 -6.32 -17.34 -14.16
C SER A 146 -7.76 -17.39 -13.70
N ASP A 147 -8.16 -18.54 -13.17
CA ASP A 147 -9.32 -18.64 -12.30
C ASP A 147 -9.05 -17.83 -11.02
N PHE A 148 -10.10 -17.24 -10.47
CA PHE A 148 -10.03 -16.56 -9.18
C PHE A 148 -11.04 -17.18 -8.22
N GLY A 149 -10.54 -17.54 -7.04
CA GLY A 149 -11.32 -18.13 -5.98
C GLY A 149 -11.10 -17.37 -4.68
N LYS A 150 -12.08 -17.45 -3.78
CA LYS A 150 -11.91 -16.94 -2.43
C LYS A 150 -10.67 -17.60 -1.79
N PRO A 151 -9.72 -16.84 -1.24
CA PRO A 151 -8.58 -17.43 -0.54
C PRO A 151 -9.07 -18.28 0.64
N GLU A 152 -8.62 -19.52 0.73
CA GLU A 152 -8.98 -20.40 1.85
C GLU A 152 -8.36 -19.93 3.17
N GLU A 153 -7.19 -19.29 3.08
CA GLU A 153 -6.36 -18.91 4.23
C GLU A 153 -6.76 -17.58 4.89
N ASP A 154 -7.48 -16.70 4.18
CA ASP A 154 -7.94 -15.41 4.73
C ASP A 154 -9.42 -15.46 5.12
N CYS A 155 -9.68 -16.01 6.30
CA CYS A 155 -11.03 -16.08 6.85
C CYS A 155 -11.50 -14.78 7.51
N THR A 156 -10.61 -13.78 7.67
CA THR A 156 -10.83 -12.61 8.53
C THR A 156 -11.05 -11.30 7.78
N ASN A 157 -10.56 -11.17 6.54
CA ASN A 157 -10.67 -9.94 5.75
C ASN A 157 -11.54 -10.11 4.50
N TYR A 158 -11.91 -8.97 3.94
CA TYR A 158 -12.48 -8.93 2.59
C TYR A 158 -11.36 -9.19 1.58
N SER A 159 -11.65 -10.02 0.59
CA SER A 159 -10.79 -10.19 -0.58
C SER A 159 -11.45 -9.54 -1.79
N PHE A 160 -10.64 -8.91 -2.64
CA PHE A 160 -11.10 -8.26 -3.87
C PHE A 160 -10.30 -8.77 -5.05
N PHE A 161 -11.00 -9.28 -6.06
CA PHE A 161 -10.44 -9.59 -7.36
C PHE A 161 -10.90 -8.54 -8.35
N TYR A 162 -10.00 -8.12 -9.23
CA TYR A 162 -10.23 -7.03 -10.17
C TYR A 162 -9.46 -7.26 -11.45
N PHE A 163 -10.10 -6.97 -12.57
CA PHE A 163 -9.46 -6.88 -13.87
C PHE A 163 -10.01 -5.70 -14.66
N GLU A 164 -9.23 -5.26 -15.63
CA GLU A 164 -9.59 -4.19 -16.55
C GLU A 164 -9.54 -4.70 -17.99
N ILE A 165 -10.52 -4.32 -18.80
CA ILE A 165 -10.53 -4.58 -20.23
C ILE A 165 -10.63 -3.25 -20.95
N LYS A 166 -9.69 -2.98 -21.86
CA LYS A 166 -9.74 -1.82 -22.74
C LYS A 166 -10.35 -2.20 -24.09
N GLY A 167 -11.46 -1.55 -24.45
CA GLY A 167 -12.18 -1.80 -25.69
C GLY A 167 -11.73 -0.89 -26.85
N LYS A 168 -11.76 -1.41 -28.08
CA LYS A 168 -11.56 -0.63 -29.30
C LYS A 168 -12.42 -1.19 -30.43
N LYS A 169 -13.22 -0.35 -31.10
CA LYS A 169 -13.96 -0.71 -32.31
C LYS A 169 -13.05 -0.51 -33.52
N GLU A 170 -13.04 -1.48 -34.44
CA GLU A 170 -12.29 -1.40 -35.70
C GLU A 170 -13.16 -1.87 -36.86
N GLY A 171 -13.14 -1.13 -37.98
CA GLY A 171 -13.95 -1.42 -39.17
C GLY A 171 -15.19 -0.53 -39.31
N GLU A 172 -16.02 -0.82 -40.31
CA GLU A 172 -17.27 -0.08 -40.51
C GLU A 172 -18.29 -0.39 -39.41
N ILE A 173 -18.76 0.66 -38.72
CA ILE A 173 -19.81 0.58 -37.71
C ILE A 173 -21.16 0.41 -38.43
N ASN A 174 -21.52 -0.82 -38.74
CA ASN A 174 -22.76 -1.15 -39.43
C ASN A 174 -23.72 -1.90 -38.48
N GLY A 175 -24.47 -1.17 -37.65
CA GLY A 175 -25.54 -1.75 -36.81
C GLY A 175 -25.03 -2.75 -35.76
N TYR A 176 -25.62 -3.96 -35.72
CA TYR A 176 -25.45 -5.04 -34.73
C TYR A 176 -24.01 -5.64 -34.59
N ASN A 177 -22.98 -4.99 -35.13
CA ASN A 177 -21.68 -5.63 -35.37
C ASN A 177 -20.61 -5.39 -34.29
N ASN A 178 -20.90 -4.61 -33.24
CA ASN A 178 -19.90 -4.22 -32.23
C ASN A 178 -20.27 -4.66 -30.80
N TRP A 179 -20.86 -5.84 -30.66
CA TRP A 179 -21.25 -6.36 -29.36
C TRP A 179 -20.02 -6.78 -28.56
N LEU A 180 -19.84 -6.14 -27.41
CA LEU A 180 -18.88 -6.51 -26.38
C LEU A 180 -19.66 -6.88 -25.12
N SER A 181 -19.44 -8.10 -24.64
CA SER A 181 -19.90 -8.54 -23.33
C SER A 181 -18.70 -8.90 -22.46
N ILE A 182 -18.72 -8.43 -21.22
CA ILE A 182 -17.67 -8.71 -20.22
C ILE A 182 -18.34 -9.39 -19.05
N SER A 183 -17.87 -10.60 -18.73
CA SER A 183 -18.57 -11.48 -17.80
C SER A 183 -17.66 -12.03 -16.73
N LEU A 184 -18.22 -12.21 -15.54
CA LEU A 184 -17.70 -13.10 -14.49
C LEU A 184 -18.58 -14.35 -14.52
N LYS A 185 -17.98 -15.53 -14.62
CA LYS A 185 -18.69 -16.80 -14.74
C LYS A 185 -18.22 -17.78 -13.68
N ASN A 186 -19.16 -18.51 -13.07
CA ASN A 186 -18.85 -19.57 -12.11
C ASN A 186 -18.85 -20.97 -12.78
N ASP A 187 -18.44 -21.99 -12.02
CA ASP A 187 -18.41 -23.38 -12.48
C ASP A 187 -19.80 -23.96 -12.81
N ASN A 188 -20.86 -23.41 -12.20
CA ASN A 188 -22.25 -23.79 -12.46
C ASN A 188 -22.80 -23.19 -13.76
N LYS A 189 -21.98 -22.40 -14.47
CA LYS A 189 -22.32 -21.65 -15.69
C LYS A 189 -23.20 -20.42 -15.47
N ASP A 190 -23.45 -20.04 -14.23
CA ASP A 190 -24.06 -18.74 -13.94
C ASP A 190 -23.04 -17.65 -14.25
N SER A 191 -23.53 -16.52 -14.72
CA SER A 191 -22.69 -15.38 -15.04
C SER A 191 -23.37 -14.07 -14.73
N ILE A 192 -22.57 -13.10 -14.30
CA ILE A 192 -22.93 -11.69 -14.33
C ILE A 192 -22.16 -11.03 -15.47
N SER A 193 -22.88 -10.32 -16.35
CA SER A 193 -22.34 -9.83 -17.61
C SER A 193 -22.71 -8.38 -17.86
N LEU A 194 -21.74 -7.54 -18.17
CA LEU A 194 -21.97 -6.23 -18.76
C LEU A 194 -22.10 -6.38 -20.28
N VAL A 195 -23.28 -6.12 -20.83
CA VAL A 195 -23.51 -5.98 -22.27
C VAL A 195 -23.33 -4.51 -22.62
N ALA A 196 -22.12 -4.16 -23.05
CA ALA A 196 -21.69 -2.76 -23.17
C ALA A 196 -22.50 -1.97 -24.22
N GLU A 197 -22.92 -2.62 -25.30
CA GLU A 197 -23.70 -1.96 -26.36
C GLU A 197 -25.09 -1.53 -25.88
N ASP A 198 -25.76 -2.39 -25.11
CA ASP A 198 -27.10 -2.13 -24.60
C ASP A 198 -27.09 -1.34 -23.27
N GLY A 199 -25.90 -1.19 -22.66
CA GLY A 199 -25.75 -0.55 -21.37
C GLY A 199 -26.52 -1.28 -20.27
N ILE A 200 -26.48 -2.62 -20.29
CA ILE A 200 -27.16 -3.44 -19.30
C ILE A 200 -26.18 -4.37 -18.58
N ILE A 201 -26.51 -4.69 -17.33
CA ILE A 201 -25.88 -5.75 -16.56
C ILE A 201 -26.92 -6.87 -16.41
N GLU A 202 -26.60 -8.04 -16.93
CA GLU A 202 -27.39 -9.26 -16.78
C GLU A 202 -26.82 -10.04 -15.59
N ASN A 203 -27.68 -10.43 -14.65
CA ASN A 203 -27.36 -11.29 -13.52
C ASN A 203 -28.35 -12.47 -13.55
N GLU A 204 -27.86 -13.70 -13.75
CA GLU A 204 -28.72 -14.88 -13.93
C GLU A 204 -29.71 -14.73 -15.12
N GLU A 205 -30.68 -15.64 -15.29
CA GLU A 205 -31.54 -15.66 -16.49
C GLU A 205 -32.59 -14.53 -16.53
N ASP A 206 -32.97 -13.96 -15.36
CA ASP A 206 -34.15 -13.08 -15.25
C ASP A 206 -33.87 -11.70 -14.62
N GLU A 207 -32.64 -11.39 -14.22
CA GLU A 207 -32.30 -10.10 -13.59
C GLU A 207 -31.47 -9.22 -14.52
N VAL A 208 -32.04 -8.09 -14.95
CA VAL A 208 -31.38 -7.14 -15.86
C VAL A 208 -31.41 -5.74 -15.25
N PHE A 209 -30.23 -5.15 -15.08
CA PHE A 209 -30.05 -3.78 -14.63
C PHE A 209 -29.67 -2.88 -15.79
N ARG A 210 -30.42 -1.80 -16.00
CA ARG A 210 -30.10 -0.81 -17.03
C ARG A 210 -29.22 0.30 -16.46
N LEU A 211 -28.19 0.66 -17.21
CA LEU A 211 -27.30 1.77 -16.90
C LEU A 211 -27.81 3.01 -17.63
N ASP A 212 -28.33 3.97 -16.87
CA ASP A 212 -28.89 5.19 -17.43
C ASP A 212 -27.84 5.98 -18.23
N ASN A 213 -28.17 6.29 -19.48
CA ASN A 213 -27.32 7.03 -20.43
C ASN A 213 -25.95 6.39 -20.70
N PHE A 214 -25.81 5.08 -20.50
CA PHE A 214 -24.57 4.39 -20.80
C PHE A 214 -24.31 4.32 -22.30
N CYS A 215 -23.10 4.66 -22.70
CA CYS A 215 -22.59 4.47 -24.04
C CYS A 215 -21.08 4.36 -23.95
N TRP A 216 -20.51 3.36 -24.60
CA TRP A 216 -19.06 3.14 -24.59
C TRP A 216 -18.41 3.57 -25.91
N LYS A 217 -17.19 4.08 -25.80
CA LYS A 217 -16.38 4.68 -26.86
C LYS A 217 -15.07 3.92 -27.05
N ASP A 218 -14.41 4.21 -28.15
CA ASP A 218 -13.09 3.67 -28.43
C ASP A 218 -12.08 4.10 -27.37
N GLY A 219 -11.38 3.12 -26.80
CA GLY A 219 -10.40 3.33 -25.75
C GLY A 219 -10.97 3.33 -24.34
N ASP A 220 -12.29 3.16 -24.16
CA ASP A 220 -12.88 2.99 -22.83
C ASP A 220 -12.31 1.76 -22.12
N ILE A 221 -12.18 1.87 -20.80
CA ILE A 221 -11.66 0.84 -19.91
C ILE A 221 -12.80 0.40 -18.99
N PHE A 222 -13.10 -0.89 -19.00
CA PHE A 222 -14.10 -1.51 -18.15
C PHE A 222 -13.39 -2.23 -17.00
N GLY A 223 -13.66 -1.80 -15.77
CA GLY A 223 -13.21 -2.46 -14.57
C GLY A 223 -14.28 -3.42 -14.06
N CYS A 224 -13.93 -4.68 -13.85
CA CYS A 224 -14.81 -5.68 -13.26
C CYS A 224 -14.14 -6.28 -12.03
N GLY A 225 -14.92 -6.51 -10.97
CA GLY A 225 -14.36 -7.11 -9.78
C GLY A 225 -15.39 -7.81 -8.90
N VAL A 226 -14.87 -8.72 -8.07
CA VAL A 226 -15.64 -9.53 -7.13
C VAL A 226 -15.10 -9.31 -5.74
N VAL A 227 -16.01 -9.04 -4.80
CA VAL A 227 -15.68 -8.88 -3.38
C VAL A 227 -16.13 -10.14 -2.65
N TYR A 228 -15.19 -10.84 -2.02
CA TYR A 228 -15.47 -11.94 -1.12
C TYR A 228 -15.47 -11.44 0.33
N PRO A 229 -16.57 -11.62 1.08
CA PRO A 229 -16.57 -11.29 2.50
C PRO A 229 -15.76 -12.31 3.31
N PRO A 230 -15.27 -11.94 4.50
CA PRO A 230 -14.74 -12.85 5.52
C PRO A 230 -15.60 -14.12 5.71
N THR A 231 -14.95 -15.25 5.96
CA THR A 231 -15.63 -16.55 6.16
C THR A 231 -16.08 -16.76 7.60
N GLU A 232 -15.37 -16.19 8.57
CA GLU A 232 -15.80 -16.21 9.97
C GLU A 232 -16.94 -15.22 10.22
N LYS A 233 -17.81 -15.55 11.20
CA LYS A 233 -18.94 -14.69 11.58
C LYS A 233 -18.43 -13.28 11.85
N MET A 234 -18.78 -12.35 10.96
CA MET A 234 -18.67 -10.94 11.27
C MET A 234 -19.44 -10.67 12.57
N PRO A 235 -18.94 -9.81 13.46
CA PRO A 235 -19.81 -9.24 14.49
C PRO A 235 -21.04 -8.66 13.80
N GLU A 236 -22.24 -8.93 14.33
CA GLU A 236 -23.57 -8.68 13.72
C GLU A 236 -23.82 -7.24 13.22
N LYS A 237 -22.90 -6.31 13.49
CA LYS A 237 -22.90 -4.96 12.93
C LYS A 237 -21.92 -4.86 11.77
N LEU A 238 -22.44 -4.91 10.55
CA LEU A 238 -21.76 -4.35 9.39
C LEU A 238 -21.46 -2.86 9.67
N PRO A 239 -20.29 -2.33 9.28
CA PRO A 239 -20.03 -0.90 9.33
C PRO A 239 -20.66 -0.26 8.09
N TYR A 240 -21.97 -0.04 8.14
CA TYR A 240 -22.65 0.93 7.28
C TYR A 240 -23.50 1.83 8.18
#